data_AF-A0A2H1WP81-F1
#
_entry.id   AF-A0A2H1WP81-F1
#
_cell.length_a   1.000
_cell.length_b   1.000
_cell.length_c   1.000
_cell.angle_alpha   90.00
_cell.angle_beta   90.00
_cell.angle_gamma   90.00
#
_symmetry.space_group_name_H-M   'P 1'
#
loop_
_entity.id
_entity.type
_entity.pdbx_description
1 polymer ?
#
loop_
_entity_poly.entity_id
_entity_poly.type
_entity_poly.pdbx_seq_one_letter_code
_entity_poly.pdbx_strand_id
1 'polypeptide(L)'
;MLAKENPGYKGIQLIPKLTDDHINPEKINKMKVKYGAQIFSRTVASNMGYLAGKKVFSSMKLVTSAGKVETVPTVDNWVWTLDGIAVLLKKLQNDFKVTSVPIEKRGGNHRSHQFVEKKAAVVCFLNSLKCVESHYCRSQTKRHYLPSELTINKLYKMYNKSCAIELKVKGSYFRSIFNTKFNLGFKVPRVDVCSTCTELAEKIKKCTDGNLKQTYMAQKRIHTLKYKEFYKFLKDESPEV
;
A
#
# COMPACT_ATOMS: atom_id res chain seq x y z
N MET A 1 -36.41 -6.50 -14.15
CA MET A 1 -36.01 -7.88 -13.76
C MET A 1 -34.90 -7.95 -12.71
N LEU A 2 -34.00 -6.96 -12.56
CA LEU A 2 -32.93 -6.98 -11.55
C LEU A 2 -33.37 -6.71 -10.09
N ALA A 3 -34.66 -6.47 -9.83
CA ALA A 3 -35.16 -6.11 -8.51
C ALA A 3 -35.53 -7.32 -7.61
N LYS A 4 -35.52 -8.54 -8.15
CA LYS A 4 -35.99 -9.74 -7.43
C LYS A 4 -34.87 -10.66 -6.91
N GLU A 5 -33.61 -10.40 -7.24
CA GLU A 5 -32.50 -11.23 -6.78
C GLU A 5 -31.54 -10.39 -5.93
N ASN A 6 -31.56 -10.66 -4.61
CA ASN A 6 -30.61 -10.21 -3.58
C ASN A 6 -30.81 -8.77 -3.02
N PRO A 7 -31.20 -8.59 -1.73
CA PRO A 7 -31.49 -7.28 -1.13
C PRO A 7 -30.28 -6.35 -0.96
N GLY A 8 -29.04 -6.84 -1.18
CA GLY A 8 -27.81 -6.05 -1.00
C GLY A 8 -27.58 -4.92 -2.01
N TYR A 9 -28.32 -4.89 -3.14
CA TYR A 9 -28.18 -3.85 -4.17
C TYR A 9 -29.27 -2.77 -4.11
N LYS A 10 -30.21 -2.83 -3.14
CA LYS A 10 -31.20 -1.76 -2.95
C LYS A 10 -30.46 -0.44 -2.67
N GLY A 11 -30.39 0.43 -3.67
CA GLY A 11 -29.75 1.75 -3.58
C GLY A 11 -28.29 1.82 -4.04
N ILE A 12 -27.65 0.70 -4.44
CA ILE A 12 -26.29 0.74 -5.00
C ILE A 12 -26.40 0.98 -6.51
N GLN A 13 -26.13 2.21 -6.95
CA GLN A 13 -25.99 2.50 -8.36
C GLN A 13 -24.78 1.74 -8.92
N LEU A 14 -25.02 0.83 -9.87
CA LEU A 14 -23.95 0.17 -10.64
C LEU A 14 -23.06 1.21 -11.34
N ILE A 15 -23.61 2.38 -11.70
CA ILE A 15 -22.87 3.46 -12.37
C ILE A 15 -23.15 4.80 -11.67
N PRO A 16 -22.54 5.07 -10.51
CA PRO A 16 -22.88 6.22 -9.68
C PRO A 16 -22.42 7.56 -10.25
N LYS A 17 -21.62 7.53 -11.33
CA LYS A 17 -21.04 8.70 -11.98
C LYS A 17 -21.85 9.17 -13.20
N LEU A 18 -22.79 8.38 -13.68
CA LEU A 18 -23.70 8.75 -14.77
C LEU A 18 -25.00 9.25 -14.17
N THR A 19 -25.25 10.55 -14.31
CA THR A 19 -26.51 11.20 -13.97
C THR A 19 -27.29 11.53 -15.24
N ASP A 20 -28.56 11.92 -15.11
CA ASP A 20 -29.40 12.40 -16.21
C ASP A 20 -28.72 13.47 -17.08
N ASP A 21 -27.85 14.29 -16.48
CA ASP A 21 -27.09 15.35 -17.15
C ASP A 21 -26.10 14.83 -18.21
N HIS A 22 -25.83 13.52 -18.22
CA HIS A 22 -24.94 12.87 -19.18
C HIS A 22 -25.71 12.28 -20.37
N ILE A 23 -27.03 12.11 -20.25
CA ILE A 23 -27.85 11.32 -21.19
C ILE A 23 -28.88 12.20 -21.88
N ASN A 24 -29.56 13.09 -21.14
CA ASN A 24 -30.68 13.86 -21.66
C ASN A 24 -30.20 15.15 -22.33
N PRO A 25 -30.33 15.32 -23.67
CA PRO A 25 -29.76 16.46 -24.40
C PRO A 25 -30.17 17.83 -23.86
N GLU A 26 -31.40 17.95 -23.35
CA GLU A 26 -31.95 19.17 -22.76
C GLU A 26 -31.30 19.55 -21.41
N LYS A 27 -30.77 18.55 -20.69
CA LYS A 27 -30.08 18.73 -19.41
C LYS A 27 -28.55 18.83 -19.57
N ILE A 28 -28.02 18.56 -20.77
CA ILE A 28 -26.58 18.67 -21.07
C ILE A 28 -26.22 20.16 -21.14
N ASN A 29 -25.86 20.74 -20.00
CA ASN A 29 -25.20 22.03 -19.95
C ASN A 29 -23.86 21.95 -20.72
N LYS A 30 -23.64 22.88 -21.67
CA LYS A 30 -22.45 23.02 -22.57
C LYS A 30 -21.35 22.02 -22.24
N MET A 31 -21.21 20.99 -23.09
CA MET A 31 -20.45 19.76 -22.81
C MET A 31 -19.08 20.05 -22.17
N LYS A 32 -19.02 19.98 -20.84
CA LYS A 32 -17.75 20.07 -20.11
C LYS A 32 -16.99 18.78 -20.40
N VAL A 33 -15.70 18.89 -20.73
CA VAL A 33 -14.78 17.75 -20.93
C VAL A 33 -14.88 16.70 -19.81
N LYS A 34 -15.24 17.15 -18.59
CA LYS A 34 -15.59 16.33 -17.43
C LYS A 34 -16.66 15.26 -17.73
N TYR A 35 -17.80 15.64 -18.31
CA TYR A 35 -18.92 14.72 -18.54
C TYR A 35 -18.60 13.68 -19.61
N GLY A 36 -17.95 14.10 -20.71
CA GLY A 36 -17.41 13.17 -21.71
C GLY A 36 -16.42 12.17 -21.10
N ALA A 37 -15.48 12.64 -20.29
CA ALA A 37 -14.53 11.76 -19.61
C ALA A 37 -15.18 10.79 -18.61
N GLN A 38 -16.31 11.17 -17.98
CA GLN A 38 -17.07 10.30 -17.09
C GLN A 38 -17.80 9.19 -17.87
N ILE A 39 -18.41 9.53 -19.01
CA ILE A 39 -19.06 8.58 -19.92
C ILE A 39 -18.05 7.55 -20.44
N PHE A 40 -16.89 7.99 -20.91
CA PHE A 40 -15.84 7.13 -21.46
C PHE A 40 -14.85 6.62 -20.39
N SER A 41 -15.27 6.49 -19.14
CA SER A 41 -14.39 6.06 -18.06
C SER A 41 -14.22 4.53 -18.00
N ARG A 42 -13.06 4.06 -17.51
CA ARG A 42 -12.77 2.64 -17.28
C ARG A 42 -13.84 1.94 -16.42
N THR A 43 -14.37 2.64 -15.42
CA THR A 43 -15.44 2.12 -14.56
C THR A 43 -16.73 1.86 -15.33
N VAL A 44 -17.13 2.79 -16.20
CA VAL A 44 -18.32 2.61 -17.06
C VAL A 44 -18.09 1.44 -18.01
N ALA A 45 -16.93 1.36 -18.66
CA ALA A 45 -16.60 0.24 -19.56
C ALA A 45 -16.65 -1.13 -18.86
N SER A 46 -16.09 -1.25 -17.65
CA SER A 46 -16.13 -2.49 -16.87
C SER A 46 -17.55 -2.91 -16.52
N ASN A 47 -18.41 -1.95 -16.15
CA ASN A 47 -19.80 -2.22 -15.80
C ASN A 47 -20.63 -2.56 -17.05
N MET A 48 -20.36 -1.92 -18.19
CA MET A 48 -20.96 -2.31 -19.47
C MET A 48 -20.56 -3.75 -19.84
N GLY A 49 -19.28 -4.13 -19.71
CA GLY A 49 -18.84 -5.50 -19.93
C GLY A 49 -19.55 -6.52 -19.04
N TYR A 50 -19.76 -6.19 -17.76
CA TYR A 50 -20.55 -7.00 -16.83
C TYR A 50 -22.01 -7.17 -17.27
N LEU A 51 -22.67 -6.09 -17.69
CA LEU A 51 -24.06 -6.12 -18.19
C LEU A 51 -24.18 -6.90 -19.50
N ALA A 52 -23.18 -6.82 -20.38
CA ALA A 52 -23.10 -7.62 -21.59
C ALA A 52 -22.96 -9.11 -21.27
N GLY A 53 -22.07 -9.48 -20.34
CA GLY A 53 -21.92 -10.86 -19.86
C GLY A 53 -23.20 -11.42 -19.21
N LYS A 54 -24.03 -10.57 -18.60
CA LYS A 54 -25.35 -10.91 -18.07
C LYS A 54 -26.46 -10.93 -19.13
N LYS A 55 -26.12 -10.77 -20.42
CA LYS A 55 -27.06 -10.73 -21.56
C LYS A 55 -28.15 -9.66 -21.43
N VAL A 56 -27.91 -8.61 -20.64
CA VAL A 56 -28.88 -7.52 -20.41
C VAL A 56 -29.15 -6.76 -21.72
N PHE A 57 -28.11 -6.49 -22.51
CA PHE A 57 -28.26 -5.78 -23.78
C PHE A 57 -28.99 -6.59 -24.85
N SER A 58 -28.92 -7.92 -24.83
CA SER A 58 -29.68 -8.77 -25.74
C SER A 58 -31.19 -8.67 -25.53
N SER A 59 -31.62 -8.20 -24.35
CA SER A 59 -33.04 -7.96 -24.04
C SER A 59 -33.50 -6.53 -24.37
N MET A 60 -32.58 -5.61 -24.67
CA MET A 60 -32.91 -4.22 -25.01
C MET A 60 -33.21 -4.10 -26.50
N LYS A 61 -34.43 -3.65 -26.82
CA LYS A 61 -34.87 -3.26 -28.15
C LYS A 61 -34.86 -1.75 -28.22
N LEU A 62 -34.06 -1.17 -29.12
CA LEU A 62 -34.04 0.28 -29.34
C LEU A 62 -34.92 0.61 -30.55
N VAL A 63 -35.67 1.70 -30.46
CA VAL A 63 -36.48 2.22 -31.56
C VAL A 63 -35.73 3.42 -32.14
N THR A 64 -35.32 3.33 -33.39
CA THR A 64 -34.65 4.43 -34.09
C THR A 64 -35.66 5.57 -34.32
N SER A 65 -35.19 6.80 -34.60
CA SER A 65 -36.07 7.93 -34.96
C SER A 65 -36.97 7.65 -36.17
N ALA A 66 -36.60 6.67 -37.01
CA ALA A 66 -37.38 6.13 -38.12
C ALA A 66 -38.43 5.06 -37.72
N GLY A 67 -38.62 4.79 -36.42
CA GLY A 67 -39.58 3.81 -35.90
C GLY A 67 -39.17 2.34 -36.04
N LYS A 68 -37.98 2.06 -36.58
CA LYS A 68 -37.47 0.70 -36.75
C LYS A 68 -36.93 0.16 -35.43
N VAL A 69 -37.34 -1.05 -35.07
CA VAL A 69 -36.84 -1.74 -33.88
C VAL A 69 -35.54 -2.45 -34.25
N GLU A 70 -34.42 -1.96 -33.72
CA GLU A 70 -33.11 -2.56 -33.92
C GLU A 70 -32.58 -3.12 -32.61
N THR A 71 -31.96 -4.30 -32.69
CA THR A 71 -31.13 -4.83 -31.60
C THR A 71 -29.84 -4.04 -31.60
N VAL A 72 -29.43 -3.55 -30.42
CA VAL A 72 -28.24 -2.71 -30.19
C VAL A 72 -27.07 -3.15 -31.09
N PRO A 73 -26.31 -2.23 -31.73
CA PRO A 73 -25.09 -2.59 -32.44
C PRO A 73 -24.20 -3.36 -31.47
N THR A 74 -24.02 -4.65 -31.74
CA THR A 74 -23.40 -5.60 -30.83
C THR A 74 -21.99 -5.14 -30.45
N VAL A 75 -21.45 -5.76 -29.39
CA VAL A 75 -20.01 -5.69 -29.05
C VAL A 75 -19.15 -5.84 -30.31
N ASP A 76 -19.61 -6.56 -31.32
CA ASP A 76 -18.96 -6.70 -32.64
C ASP A 76 -18.73 -5.37 -33.36
N ASN A 77 -19.67 -4.42 -33.37
CA ASN A 77 -19.43 -3.10 -33.95
C ASN A 77 -18.41 -2.29 -33.13
N TRP A 78 -18.35 -2.52 -31.82
CA TRP A 78 -17.31 -1.97 -30.94
C TRP A 78 -15.95 -2.61 -31.22
N VAL A 79 -15.91 -3.92 -31.45
CA VAL A 79 -14.70 -4.64 -31.84
C VAL A 79 -14.23 -4.14 -33.22
N TRP A 80 -15.13 -4.00 -34.18
CA TRP A 80 -14.82 -3.50 -35.53
C TRP A 80 -14.30 -2.06 -35.50
N THR A 81 -14.84 -1.20 -34.63
CA THR A 81 -14.33 0.16 -34.45
C THR A 81 -12.97 0.17 -33.78
N LEU A 82 -12.71 -0.68 -32.78
CA LEU A 82 -11.38 -0.84 -32.17
C LEU A 82 -10.35 -1.42 -33.15
N ASP A 83 -10.73 -2.40 -33.96
CA ASP A 83 -9.89 -2.96 -35.02
C ASP A 83 -9.60 -1.92 -36.11
N GLY A 84 -10.60 -1.13 -36.49
CA GLY A 84 -10.43 0.02 -37.39
C GLY A 84 -9.46 1.07 -36.84
N ILE A 85 -9.55 1.39 -35.54
CA ILE A 85 -8.62 2.29 -34.86
C ILE A 85 -7.20 1.68 -34.84
N ALA A 86 -7.06 0.37 -34.62
CA ALA A 86 -5.76 -0.29 -34.66
C ALA A 86 -5.11 -0.25 -36.05
N VAL A 87 -5.90 -0.45 -37.12
CA VAL A 87 -5.45 -0.30 -38.51
C VAL A 87 -5.05 1.15 -38.80
N LEU A 88 -5.84 2.12 -38.35
CA LEU A 88 -5.55 3.55 -38.50
C LEU A 88 -4.23 3.92 -37.81
N LEU A 89 -4.01 3.47 -36.57
CA LEU A 89 -2.76 3.72 -35.84
C LEU A 89 -1.53 3.15 -36.54
N LYS A 90 -1.65 1.95 -37.13
CA LYS A 90 -0.58 1.34 -37.94
C LYS A 90 -0.29 2.16 -39.21
N LYS A 91 -1.32 2.62 -39.91
CA LYS A 91 -1.17 3.51 -41.08
C LYS A 91 -0.49 4.82 -40.70
N LEU A 92 -0.94 5.47 -39.62
CA LEU A 92 -0.32 6.70 -39.11
C LEU A 92 1.16 6.52 -38.73
N GLN A 93 1.51 5.37 -38.15
CA GLN A 93 2.89 5.03 -37.83
C GLN A 93 3.76 4.86 -39.08
N ASN A 94 3.23 4.22 -40.12
CA ASN A 94 3.96 3.97 -41.37
C ASN A 94 4.10 5.24 -42.21
N ASP A 95 3.02 6.01 -42.37
CA ASP A 95 2.96 7.15 -43.28
C ASP A 95 3.58 8.41 -42.66
N PHE A 96 3.46 8.58 -41.34
CA PHE A 96 3.89 9.80 -40.63
C PHE A 96 5.01 9.55 -39.61
N LYS A 97 5.57 8.34 -39.53
CA LYS A 97 6.60 7.94 -38.55
C LYS A 97 6.24 8.30 -37.10
N VAL A 98 4.95 8.30 -36.76
CA VAL A 98 4.48 8.58 -35.41
C VAL A 98 4.81 7.38 -34.52
N THR A 99 5.90 7.46 -33.76
CA THR A 99 6.44 6.37 -32.95
C THR A 99 5.80 6.23 -31.57
N SER A 100 5.09 7.25 -31.09
CA SER A 100 4.44 7.20 -29.79
C SER A 100 3.11 7.94 -29.76
N VAL A 101 2.07 7.25 -29.29
CA VAL A 101 0.82 7.88 -28.85
C VAL A 101 1.15 8.83 -27.68
N PRO A 102 0.58 10.04 -27.61
CA PRO A 102 0.77 10.93 -26.47
C PRO A 102 0.50 10.18 -25.16
N ILE A 103 1.50 10.13 -24.29
CA ILE A 103 1.38 9.46 -22.98
C ILE A 103 0.33 10.21 -22.17
N GLU A 104 -0.68 9.48 -21.69
CA GLU A 104 -1.76 10.03 -20.87
C GLU A 104 -1.19 10.59 -19.56
N LYS A 105 -1.22 11.92 -19.42
CA LYS A 105 -0.68 12.64 -18.26
C LYS A 105 -1.78 13.10 -17.28
N ARG A 106 -3.08 12.94 -17.58
CA ARG A 106 -4.16 13.40 -16.67
C ARG A 106 -4.20 12.52 -15.42
N GLY A 107 -4.24 13.17 -14.25
CA GLY A 107 -4.31 12.49 -12.95
C GLY A 107 -3.01 11.84 -12.48
N GLY A 108 -1.88 12.06 -13.17
CA GLY A 108 -0.56 11.57 -12.78
C GLY A 108 0.07 12.35 -11.63
N ASN A 109 1.14 11.80 -11.05
CA ASN A 109 1.90 12.49 -10.00
C ASN A 109 2.83 13.57 -10.59
N HIS A 110 2.33 14.79 -10.72
CA HIS A 110 3.06 15.91 -11.33
C HIS A 110 4.07 16.60 -10.40
N ARG A 111 4.00 16.37 -9.08
CA ARG A 111 4.80 17.11 -8.09
C ARG A 111 5.95 16.29 -7.51
N SER A 112 5.97 14.97 -7.73
CA SER A 112 7.01 14.08 -7.19
C SER A 112 8.43 14.57 -7.44
N HIS A 113 8.70 15.11 -8.63
CA HIS A 113 10.02 15.60 -9.01
C HIS A 113 10.52 16.74 -8.11
N GLN A 114 9.63 17.64 -7.68
CA GLN A 114 9.97 18.78 -6.80
C GLN A 114 10.40 18.34 -5.39
N PHE A 115 10.08 17.11 -4.99
CA PHE A 115 10.41 16.58 -3.67
C PHE A 115 11.56 15.57 -3.69
N VAL A 116 12.20 15.36 -4.84
CA VAL A 116 13.31 14.40 -4.99
C VAL A 116 14.48 14.77 -4.09
N GLU A 117 14.92 16.02 -4.13
CA GLU A 117 16.04 16.53 -3.32
C GLU A 117 15.73 16.45 -1.82
N LYS A 118 14.53 16.91 -1.42
CA LYS A 118 14.07 16.84 -0.02
C LYS A 118 14.03 15.40 0.48
N LYS A 119 13.56 14.48 -0.36
CA LYS A 119 13.51 13.06 -0.04
C LYS A 119 14.92 12.48 0.15
N ALA A 120 15.84 12.81 -0.75
CA ALA A 120 17.23 12.36 -0.67
C ALA A 120 17.89 12.88 0.62
N ALA A 121 17.70 14.16 0.96
CA ALA A 121 18.22 14.77 2.18
C ALA A 121 17.70 14.08 3.46
N VAL A 122 16.39 13.80 3.54
CA VAL A 122 15.80 13.06 4.67
C VAL A 122 16.36 11.64 4.77
N VAL A 123 16.53 10.94 3.64
CA VAL A 123 17.09 9.58 3.61
C VAL A 123 18.55 9.57 4.08
N CYS A 124 19.37 10.50 3.61
CA CYS A 124 20.75 10.65 4.08
C CYS A 124 20.81 10.91 5.59
N PHE A 125 19.96 11.80 6.11
CA PHE A 125 19.87 12.04 7.55
C PHE A 125 19.51 10.78 8.33
N LEU A 126 18.49 10.03 7.89
CA LEU A 126 18.07 8.80 8.57
C LEU A 126 19.14 7.69 8.53
N ASN A 127 19.90 7.57 7.43
CA ASN A 127 21.02 6.63 7.31
C ASN A 127 22.20 7.01 8.23
N SER A 128 22.37 8.30 8.54
CA SER A 128 23.44 8.75 9.44
C SER A 128 23.19 8.38 10.92
N LEU A 129 21.97 7.96 11.27
CA LEU A 129 21.62 7.62 12.64
C LEU A 129 22.23 6.26 13.04
N LYS A 130 22.93 6.25 14.18
CA LYS A 130 23.46 5.01 14.79
C LYS A 130 22.31 4.11 15.20
N CYS A 131 22.16 2.99 14.50
CA CYS A 131 21.14 2.00 14.80
C CYS A 131 21.75 0.81 15.55
N VAL A 132 21.01 0.26 16.50
CA VAL A 132 21.39 -0.95 17.23
C VAL A 132 20.67 -2.13 16.60
N GLU A 133 21.42 -3.18 16.28
CA GLU A 133 20.82 -4.43 15.80
C GLU A 133 20.03 -5.13 16.92
N SER A 134 19.03 -5.91 16.53
CA SER A 134 18.31 -6.78 17.46
C SER A 134 19.28 -7.81 18.03
N HIS A 135 19.79 -7.55 19.24
CA HIS A 135 20.63 -8.49 20.01
C HIS A 135 19.94 -9.83 20.28
N TYR A 136 18.61 -9.89 20.15
CA TYR A 136 17.85 -11.12 20.27
C TYR A 136 17.66 -11.75 18.89
N CYS A 137 18.32 -12.89 18.69
CA CYS A 137 18.18 -13.75 17.52
C CYS A 137 16.75 -14.31 17.45
N ARG A 138 15.85 -13.59 16.79
CA ARG A 138 14.72 -14.21 16.11
C ARG A 138 15.10 -14.19 14.64
N SER A 139 15.51 -15.35 14.12
CA SER A 139 16.14 -15.59 12.81
C SER A 139 15.39 -15.09 11.56
N GLN A 140 14.29 -14.34 11.72
CA GLN A 140 13.35 -14.07 10.64
C GLN A 140 13.19 -12.58 10.27
N THR A 141 13.63 -11.59 11.08
CA THR A 141 13.56 -10.17 10.64
C THR A 141 14.77 -9.34 11.07
N LYS A 142 15.44 -8.68 10.10
CA LYS A 142 16.52 -7.71 10.33
C LYS A 142 15.94 -6.32 10.63
N ARG A 143 15.22 -6.18 11.75
CA ARG A 143 14.72 -4.87 12.19
C ARG A 143 15.81 -4.16 12.99
N HIS A 144 16.12 -2.92 12.60
CA HIS A 144 17.06 -2.07 13.33
C HIS A 144 16.32 -1.20 14.34
N TYR A 145 16.94 -0.95 15.49
CA TYR A 145 16.32 -0.20 16.58
C TYR A 145 17.10 1.06 16.94
N LEU A 146 16.37 2.16 17.05
CA LEU A 146 16.84 3.42 17.61
C LEU A 146 16.67 3.43 19.13
N PRO A 147 17.47 4.21 19.87
CA PRO A 147 17.28 4.46 21.30
C PRO A 147 15.83 4.84 21.65
N SER A 148 15.36 4.39 22.82
CA SER A 148 14.01 4.66 23.35
C SER A 148 13.72 6.15 23.55
N GLU A 149 14.76 6.95 23.78
CA GLU A 149 14.64 8.38 24.01
C GLU A 149 14.29 9.17 22.74
N LEU A 150 14.59 8.60 21.57
CA LEU A 150 14.27 9.21 20.29
C LEU A 150 12.83 8.89 19.92
N THR A 151 12.17 9.86 19.30
CA THR A 151 10.84 9.70 18.73
C THR A 151 10.84 10.27 17.31
N ILE A 152 9.87 9.87 16.48
CA ILE A 152 9.77 10.38 15.11
C ILE A 152 9.70 11.92 15.11
N ASN A 153 8.97 12.50 16.07
CA ASN A 153 8.86 13.95 16.22
C ASN A 153 10.20 14.61 16.63
N LYS A 154 10.98 13.97 17.51
CA LYS A 154 12.32 14.46 17.87
C LYS A 154 13.26 14.39 16.67
N LEU A 155 13.28 13.27 15.93
CA LEU A 155 14.09 13.11 14.72
C LEU A 155 13.74 14.15 13.65
N TYR A 156 12.45 14.38 13.44
CA TYR A 156 11.95 15.43 12.56
C TYR A 156 12.45 16.82 12.97
N LYS A 157 12.37 17.15 14.26
CA LYS A 157 12.87 18.43 14.79
C LYS A 157 14.40 18.53 14.64
N MET A 158 15.13 17.46 14.89
CA MET A 158 16.58 17.40 14.71
C MET A 158 16.96 17.64 13.25
N TYR A 159 16.31 16.94 12.31
CA TYR A 159 16.51 17.12 10.87
C TYR A 159 16.26 18.58 10.44
N ASN A 160 15.09 19.13 10.77
CA ASN A 160 14.76 20.51 10.40
C ASN A 160 15.65 21.56 11.10
N LYS A 161 16.30 21.21 12.21
CA LYS A 161 17.29 22.07 12.88
C LYS A 161 18.66 22.02 12.20
N SER A 162 19.06 20.86 11.68
CA SER A 162 20.36 20.68 10.99
C SER A 162 20.34 21.05 9.51
N CYS A 163 19.16 21.14 8.89
CA CYS A 163 19.03 21.36 7.45
C CYS A 163 18.82 22.83 7.05
N ALA A 164 19.31 23.16 5.85
CA ALA A 164 19.03 24.43 5.18
C ALA A 164 17.52 24.65 4.97
N ILE A 165 17.12 25.92 4.86
CA ILE A 165 15.71 26.34 4.80
C ILE A 165 14.96 25.65 3.64
N GLU A 166 15.61 25.52 2.49
CA GLU A 166 15.03 24.93 1.27
C GLU A 166 14.69 23.44 1.42
N LEU A 167 15.50 22.70 2.19
CA LEU A 167 15.36 21.27 2.40
C LEU A 167 14.41 20.92 3.56
N LYS A 168 13.88 21.92 4.28
CA LYS A 168 12.91 21.66 5.35
C LYS A 168 11.67 20.97 4.80
N VAL A 169 11.20 20.00 5.58
CA VAL A 169 10.01 19.20 5.27
C VAL A 169 8.94 19.37 6.35
N LYS A 170 7.71 18.98 6.02
CA LYS A 170 6.61 18.86 7.00
C LYS A 170 6.75 17.54 7.77
N GLY A 171 6.30 17.52 9.03
CA GLY A 171 6.35 16.32 9.87
C GLY A 171 5.61 15.11 9.29
N SER A 172 4.48 15.32 8.61
CA SER A 172 3.75 14.25 7.93
C SER A 172 4.56 13.61 6.80
N TYR A 173 5.27 14.41 6.02
CA TYR A 173 6.14 13.95 4.94
C TYR A 173 7.37 13.21 5.48
N PHE A 174 7.98 13.72 6.56
CA PHE A 174 9.07 13.02 7.25
C PHE A 174 8.62 11.65 7.77
N ARG A 175 7.45 11.60 8.42
CA ARG A 175 6.88 10.35 8.96
C ARG A 175 6.53 9.34 7.87
N SER A 176 6.03 9.79 6.73
CA SER A 176 5.75 8.89 5.61
C SER A 176 7.04 8.29 5.04
N ILE A 177 8.11 9.07 4.89
CA ILE A 177 9.42 8.56 4.47
C ILE A 177 9.95 7.56 5.49
N PHE A 178 9.93 7.90 6.79
CA PHE A 178 10.38 7.02 7.86
C PHE A 178 9.65 5.67 7.84
N ASN A 179 8.32 5.67 7.74
CA ASN A 179 7.51 4.45 7.78
C ASN A 179 7.57 3.60 6.50
N THR A 180 7.82 4.21 5.34
CA THR A 180 7.77 3.51 4.04
C THR A 180 9.14 3.05 3.56
N LYS A 181 10.21 3.78 3.89
CA LYS A 181 11.57 3.50 3.40
C LYS A 181 12.44 2.77 4.40
N PHE A 182 12.10 2.79 5.68
CA PHE A 182 12.92 2.22 6.73
C PHE A 182 12.15 1.22 7.58
N ASN A 183 12.75 0.05 7.81
CA ASN A 183 12.28 -0.90 8.82
C ASN A 183 12.95 -0.59 10.18
N LEU A 184 12.74 0.63 10.68
CA LEU A 184 13.28 1.10 11.95
C LEU A 184 12.23 1.03 13.04
N GLY A 185 12.61 0.54 14.22
CA GLY A 185 11.81 0.59 15.44
C GLY A 185 12.45 1.49 16.49
N PHE A 186 11.68 1.92 17.48
CA PHE A 186 12.25 2.43 18.72
C PHE A 186 12.41 1.25 19.68
N LYS A 187 13.58 1.15 20.32
CA LYS A 187 13.85 0.10 21.29
C LYS A 187 12.94 0.31 22.49
N VAL A 188 12.16 -0.71 22.83
CA VAL A 188 11.38 -0.73 24.08
C VAL A 188 12.35 -1.06 25.23
N PRO A 189 12.16 -0.52 26.45
CA PRO A 189 12.85 -1.01 27.64
C PRO A 189 12.78 -2.55 27.70
N ARG A 190 13.84 -3.19 28.19
CA ARG A 190 13.90 -4.66 28.23
C ARG A 190 12.72 -5.18 29.05
N VAL A 191 12.04 -6.20 28.51
CA VAL A 191 11.09 -7.03 29.28
C VAL A 191 11.85 -7.70 30.42
N ASP A 192 11.17 -7.91 31.54
CA ASP A 192 11.72 -8.38 32.81
C ASP A 192 12.73 -9.52 32.63
N VAL A 193 13.97 -9.23 33.02
CA VAL A 193 15.02 -10.24 33.11
C VAL A 193 14.75 -11.03 34.38
N CYS A 194 14.79 -12.36 34.30
CA CYS A 194 14.60 -13.21 35.47
C CYS A 194 15.59 -12.82 36.59
N SER A 195 15.06 -12.45 37.75
CA SER A 195 15.84 -11.99 38.92
C SER A 195 16.99 -12.93 39.26
N THR A 196 16.72 -14.24 39.32
CA THR A 196 17.73 -15.28 39.60
C THR A 196 18.85 -15.35 38.55
N CYS A 197 18.55 -15.12 37.27
CA CYS A 197 19.55 -15.07 36.20
C CYS A 197 20.49 -13.87 36.36
N THR A 198 19.94 -12.73 36.75
CA THR A 198 20.70 -11.50 37.06
C THR A 198 21.59 -11.69 38.27
N GLU A 199 21.04 -12.19 39.38
CA GLU A 199 21.79 -12.45 40.62
C GLU A 199 22.96 -13.40 40.39
N LEU A 200 22.73 -14.52 39.72
CA LEU A 200 23.80 -15.49 39.42
C LEU A 200 24.86 -14.89 38.49
N ALA A 201 24.47 -14.05 37.52
CA ALA A 201 25.42 -13.37 36.65
C ALA A 201 26.31 -12.39 37.41
N GLU A 202 25.75 -11.66 38.38
CA GLU A 202 26.51 -10.76 39.25
C GLU A 202 27.46 -11.52 40.17
N LYS A 203 27.00 -12.62 40.78
CA LYS A 203 27.83 -13.51 41.61
C LYS A 203 29.03 -14.05 40.81
N ILE A 204 28.81 -14.48 39.55
CA ILE A 204 29.90 -14.94 38.66
C ILE A 204 30.90 -13.83 38.33
N LYS A 205 30.44 -12.58 38.15
CA LYS A 205 31.32 -11.45 37.85
C LYS A 205 32.18 -11.03 39.05
N LYS A 206 31.60 -11.05 40.26
CA LYS A 206 32.27 -10.64 41.50
C LYS A 206 33.17 -11.73 42.10
N CYS A 207 32.94 -13.00 41.76
CA CYS A 207 33.68 -14.11 42.34
C CYS A 207 35.08 -14.26 41.71
N THR A 208 36.10 -14.19 42.57
CA THR A 208 37.51 -14.46 42.26
C THR A 208 37.85 -15.95 42.36
N ASP A 209 37.19 -16.68 43.25
CA ASP A 209 37.43 -18.11 43.48
C ASP A 209 36.89 -19.00 42.35
N GLY A 210 37.77 -19.79 41.75
CA GLY A 210 37.45 -20.63 40.59
C GLY A 210 36.35 -21.68 40.83
N ASN A 211 36.39 -22.37 41.97
CA ASN A 211 35.41 -23.41 42.31
C ASN A 211 33.99 -22.84 42.51
N LEU A 212 33.87 -21.75 43.28
CA LEU A 212 32.59 -21.05 43.50
C LEU A 212 32.04 -20.47 42.19
N LYS A 213 32.91 -19.96 41.32
CA LYS A 213 32.49 -19.48 40.00
C LYS A 213 31.89 -20.60 39.15
N GLN A 214 32.47 -21.80 39.18
CA GLN A 214 31.95 -22.97 38.47
C GLN A 214 30.58 -23.42 39.00
N THR A 215 30.37 -23.41 40.32
CA THR A 215 29.06 -23.77 40.90
C THR A 215 27.97 -22.78 40.51
N TYR A 216 28.24 -21.46 40.54
CA TYR A 216 27.28 -20.45 40.07
C TYR A 216 27.00 -20.57 38.56
N MET A 217 28.01 -20.92 37.75
CA MET A 217 27.80 -21.22 36.33
C MET A 217 26.91 -22.45 36.11
N ALA A 218 27.12 -23.51 36.89
CA ALA A 218 26.30 -24.71 36.84
C ALA A 218 24.84 -24.43 37.24
N GLN A 219 24.63 -23.68 38.34
CA GLN A 219 23.30 -23.25 38.79
C GLN A 219 22.58 -22.44 37.72
N LYS A 220 23.27 -21.47 37.11
CA LYS A 220 22.70 -20.66 36.02
C LYS A 220 22.34 -21.51 34.82
N ARG A 221 23.17 -22.50 34.48
CA ARG A 221 22.90 -23.43 33.38
C ARG A 221 21.68 -24.30 33.65
N ILE A 222 21.56 -24.89 34.85
CA ILE A 222 20.39 -25.68 35.26
C ILE A 222 19.12 -24.83 35.21
N HIS A 223 19.13 -23.62 35.76
CA HIS A 223 18.00 -22.70 35.70
C HIS A 223 17.58 -22.41 34.25
N THR A 224 18.55 -22.17 33.37
CA THR A 224 18.32 -21.94 31.93
C THR A 224 17.69 -23.16 31.25
N LEU A 225 18.09 -24.37 31.62
CA LEU A 225 17.54 -25.61 31.06
C LEU A 225 16.10 -25.83 31.53
N LYS A 226 15.84 -25.67 32.83
CA LYS A 226 14.51 -25.85 33.43
C LYS A 226 13.45 -24.98 32.75
N TYR A 227 13.71 -23.68 32.55
CA TYR A 227 12.72 -22.83 31.90
C TYR A 227 12.51 -23.23 30.43
N LYS A 228 13.58 -23.62 29.69
CA LYS A 228 13.45 -24.04 28.29
C LYS A 228 12.57 -25.28 28.15
N GLU A 229 12.74 -26.26 29.02
CA GLU A 229 11.89 -27.46 29.04
C GLU A 229 10.45 -27.10 29.39
N PHE A 230 10.23 -26.25 30.40
CA PHE A 230 8.89 -25.79 30.77
C PHE A 230 8.16 -25.11 29.61
N TYR A 231 8.82 -24.21 28.87
CA TYR A 231 8.20 -23.56 27.70
C TYR A 231 8.01 -24.49 26.51
N LYS A 232 8.83 -25.54 26.38
CA LYS A 232 8.64 -26.57 25.36
C LYS A 232 7.37 -27.37 25.67
N PHE A 233 7.22 -27.79 26.92
CA PHE A 233 6.03 -28.47 27.42
C PHE A 233 4.76 -27.63 27.20
N LEU A 234 4.77 -26.34 27.56
CA LEU A 234 3.62 -25.44 27.32
C LEU A 234 3.22 -25.28 25.86
N LYS A 235 4.16 -25.42 24.91
CA LYS A 235 3.86 -25.36 23.47
C LYS A 235 3.28 -26.66 22.94
N ASP A 236 3.72 -27.78 23.47
CA ASP A 236 3.24 -29.10 23.08
C ASP A 236 1.80 -29.34 23.61
N GLU A 237 1.42 -28.69 24.72
CA GLU A 237 0.08 -28.75 25.31
C GLU A 237 -0.96 -27.79 24.72
N SER A 238 -0.57 -26.79 23.92
CA SER A 238 -1.56 -25.95 23.23
C SER A 238 -2.13 -26.72 22.04
N PRO A 239 -3.39 -27.20 22.07
CA PRO A 239 -4.00 -27.79 20.89
C PRO A 239 -4.10 -26.70 19.82
N GLU A 240 -3.79 -27.06 18.59
CA GLU A 240 -4.09 -26.23 17.43
C GLU A 240 -5.58 -25.85 17.46
N VAL A 241 -5.88 -24.57 17.71
CA VAL A 241 -7.17 -23.93 17.49
C VAL A 241 -7.01 -22.91 16.37
#